data_AF-A0A2N2GTE5-F1
#
_entry.id   AF-A0A2N2GTE5-F1
#
_cell.length_a   1.000
_cell.length_b   1.000
_cell.length_c   1.000
_cell.angle_alpha   90.00
_cell.angle_beta   90.00
_cell.angle_gamma   90.00
#
_symmetry.space_group_name_H-M   'P 1'
#
loop_
_entity.id
_entity.type
_entity.pdbx_description
1 polymer ?
#
loop_
_entity_poly.entity_id
_entity_poly.type
_entity_poly.pdbx_seq_one_letter_code
_entity_poly.pdbx_strand_id
1 'polypeptide(L)'
;MSYLALSEGIEPEILPSLGREISPFDDFRTYRGLQEIIRDFQPDIIHTHTAKAGSLGRIAGVSLKGLAGLQKRARLIHTFHGHVFDGYFGPRKAFLFVQIERFLAKLTDRIVVISPL
;
A
#
# COMPACT_ATOMS: atom_id res chain seq x y z
N MET A 1 15.89 1.79 2.54
CA MET A 1 15.76 2.38 1.19
C MET A 1 15.91 3.90 1.19
N SER A 2 15.77 4.60 2.33
CA SER A 2 15.87 6.07 2.36
C SER A 2 17.21 6.62 1.87
N TYR A 3 18.34 5.95 2.17
CA TYR A 3 19.65 6.36 1.68
C TYR A 3 19.75 6.30 0.14
N LEU A 4 19.11 5.31 -0.49
CA LEU A 4 19.11 5.13 -1.94
C LEU A 4 18.20 6.16 -2.62
N ALA A 5 17.05 6.47 -2.01
CA ALA A 5 16.19 7.54 -2.49
C ALA A 5 16.96 8.88 -2.50
N LEU A 6 17.63 9.19 -1.39
CA LEU A 6 18.42 10.42 -1.25
C LEU A 6 19.58 10.48 -2.26
N SER A 7 20.27 9.36 -2.55
CA SER A 7 21.34 9.36 -3.55
C SER A 7 20.84 9.62 -4.97
N GLU A 8 19.57 9.33 -5.26
CA GLU A 8 18.91 9.62 -6.52
C GLU A 8 18.21 11.00 -6.51
N GLY A 9 18.40 11.81 -5.47
CA GLY A 9 17.75 13.12 -5.33
C GLY A 9 16.25 13.05 -5.05
N ILE A 10 15.76 11.90 -4.57
CA ILE A 10 14.36 11.69 -4.19
C ILE A 10 14.24 11.88 -2.68
N GLU A 11 13.45 12.86 -2.25
CA GLU A 11 13.15 13.09 -0.84
C GLU A 11 12.02 12.16 -0.37
N PRO A 12 12.29 11.22 0.57
CA PRO A 12 11.25 10.35 1.08
C PRO A 12 10.43 11.04 2.16
N GLU A 13 9.10 11.06 1.99
CA GLU A 13 8.19 11.42 3.06
C GLU A 13 7.97 10.21 4.00
N ILE A 14 8.19 10.42 5.30
CA ILE A 14 8.08 9.37 6.31
C ILE A 14 6.82 9.58 7.13
N LEU A 15 5.92 8.58 7.11
CA LEU A 15 4.75 8.52 7.99
C LEU A 15 5.10 7.74 9.27
N PRO A 16 5.29 8.39 10.44
CA PRO A 16 5.73 7.71 11.66
C PRO A 16 4.69 6.73 12.21
N SER A 17 3.42 6.90 11.83
CA SER A 17 2.31 6.01 12.17
C SER A 17 2.40 4.64 11.48
N LEU A 18 3.19 4.49 10.41
CA LEU A 18 3.36 3.21 9.74
C LEU A 18 4.34 2.32 10.51
N GLY A 19 3.82 1.61 11.52
CA GLY A 19 4.57 0.62 12.28
C GLY A 19 4.63 -0.77 11.64
N ARG A 20 5.52 -1.64 12.15
CA ARG A 20 5.66 -3.05 11.73
C ARG A 20 4.47 -3.91 12.17
N GLU A 21 3.97 -3.68 13.39
CA GLU A 21 2.84 -4.43 13.95
C GLU A 21 1.50 -3.85 13.48
N ILE A 22 0.44 -4.66 13.49
CA ILE A 22 -0.91 -4.21 13.17
C ILE A 22 -1.44 -3.41 14.38
N SER A 23 -1.72 -2.13 14.17
CA SER A 23 -2.22 -1.22 15.21
C SER A 23 -3.41 -0.46 14.62
N PRO A 24 -4.66 -0.77 14.99
CA PRO A 24 -5.83 -0.17 14.34
C PRO A 24 -5.82 1.36 14.32
N PHE A 25 -5.35 1.99 15.41
CA PHE A 25 -5.28 3.44 15.52
C PHE A 25 -4.19 4.04 14.64
N ASP A 26 -2.99 3.45 14.65
CA ASP A 26 -1.88 3.96 13.83
C ASP A 26 -2.08 3.64 12.35
N ASP A 27 -2.72 2.53 12.03
CA ASP A 27 -3.06 2.12 10.67
C ASP A 27 -4.11 3.05 10.08
N PHE A 28 -5.09 3.47 10.88
CA PHE A 28 -6.05 4.48 10.47
C PHE A 28 -5.39 5.85 10.28
N ARG A 29 -4.49 6.27 11.17
CA ARG A 29 -3.71 7.51 11.02
C ARG A 29 -2.85 7.47 9.76
N THR A 30 -2.18 6.34 9.51
CA THR A 30 -1.40 6.10 8.28
C THR A 30 -2.28 6.19 7.04
N TYR A 31 -3.44 5.55 7.05
CA TYR A 31 -4.40 5.62 5.96
C TYR A 31 -4.82 7.06 5.65
N ARG A 32 -5.14 7.87 6.68
CA ARG A 32 -5.48 9.29 6.49
C ARG A 32 -4.31 10.10 5.92
N GLY A 33 -3.11 9.93 6.46
CA GLY A 33 -1.91 10.60 5.94
C GLY A 33 -1.63 10.23 4.48
N LEU A 34 -1.79 8.96 4.10
CA LEU A 34 -1.67 8.53 2.70
C LEU A 34 -2.73 9.19 1.81
N GLN A 35 -3.97 9.35 2.30
CA GLN A 35 -4.99 10.06 1.52
C GLN A 35 -4.63 11.53 1.29
N GLU A 36 -4.05 12.20 2.29
CA GLU A 36 -3.59 13.59 2.18
C GLU A 36 -2.44 13.71 1.19
N ILE A 37 -1.39 12.90 1.33
CA ILE A 37 -0.25 12.84 0.40
C ILE A 37 -0.72 12.61 -1.03
N ILE A 38 -1.62 11.63 -1.26
CA ILE A 38 -2.11 11.34 -2.61
C ILE A 38 -2.91 12.52 -3.20
N ARG A 39 -3.70 13.22 -2.38
CA ARG A 39 -4.44 14.41 -2.85
C ARG A 39 -3.51 15.59 -3.13
N ASP A 40 -2.48 15.79 -2.34
CA ASP A 40 -1.59 16.94 -2.54
C ASP A 40 -0.63 16.69 -3.71
N PHE A 41 -0.12 15.46 -3.83
CA PHE A 41 0.83 15.08 -4.87
C PHE A 41 0.18 14.78 -6.23
N GLN A 42 -1.10 14.40 -6.27
CA GLN A 42 -1.82 14.03 -7.51
C GLN A 42 -1.07 13.01 -8.41
N PRO A 43 -0.66 11.85 -7.87
CA PRO A 43 0.19 10.91 -8.60
C PRO A 43 -0.49 10.32 -9.84
N ASP A 44 0.31 10.07 -10.88
CA ASP A 44 -0.08 9.20 -12.00
C ASP A 44 -0.07 7.72 -11.62
N ILE A 45 0.82 7.33 -10.70
CA ILE A 45 1.04 5.95 -10.29
C ILE A 45 1.15 5.89 -8.77
N ILE A 46 0.44 4.95 -8.17
CA ILE A 46 0.64 4.56 -6.78
C ILE A 46 1.18 3.13 -6.81
N HIS A 47 2.47 3.00 -6.51
CA HIS A 47 3.14 1.71 -6.42
C HIS A 47 3.35 1.36 -4.96
N THR A 48 2.83 0.22 -4.55
CA THR A 48 2.91 -0.25 -3.18
C THR A 48 3.68 -1.57 -3.05
N HIS A 49 4.28 -1.75 -1.89
CA HIS A 49 5.05 -2.94 -1.52
C HIS A 49 4.65 -3.40 -0.12
N THR A 50 5.01 -4.65 0.20
CA THR A 50 4.77 -5.29 1.51
C THR A 50 3.28 -5.46 1.84
N ALA A 51 2.97 -6.35 2.78
CA ALA A 51 1.60 -6.71 3.12
C ALA A 51 0.75 -5.53 3.63
N LYS A 52 1.21 -4.91 4.72
CA LYS A 52 0.47 -3.90 5.47
C LYS A 52 0.44 -2.56 4.75
N ALA A 53 1.62 -2.04 4.40
CA ALA A 53 1.72 -0.79 3.64
C ALA A 53 1.06 -0.93 2.26
N GLY A 54 1.18 -2.10 1.63
CA GLY A 54 0.46 -2.47 0.42
C GLY A 54 -1.04 -2.39 0.54
N SER A 55 -1.60 -2.94 1.62
CA SER A 55 -3.03 -2.87 1.89
C SER A 55 -3.49 -1.43 2.10
N LEU A 56 -2.84 -0.69 3.01
CA LEU A 56 -3.22 0.69 3.34
C LEU A 56 -3.10 1.63 2.13
N GLY A 57 -1.99 1.55 1.38
CA GLY A 57 -1.76 2.38 0.20
C GLY A 57 -2.75 2.11 -0.93
N ARG A 58 -3.08 0.84 -1.20
CA ARG A 58 -4.10 0.50 -2.19
C ARG A 58 -5.49 0.98 -1.75
N ILE A 59 -5.87 0.77 -0.50
CA ILE A 59 -7.16 1.24 0.03
C ILE A 59 -7.23 2.77 -0.07
N ALA A 60 -6.16 3.49 0.31
CA ALA A 60 -6.08 4.94 0.16
C ALA A 60 -6.27 5.38 -1.31
N GLY A 61 -5.52 4.80 -2.24
CA GLY A 61 -5.64 5.12 -3.67
C GLY A 61 -7.03 4.82 -4.24
N VAL A 62 -7.63 3.67 -3.90
CA VAL A 62 -9.00 3.32 -4.33
C VAL A 62 -10.02 4.28 -3.73
N SER A 63 -9.90 4.60 -2.44
CA SER A 63 -10.88 5.44 -1.74
C SER A 63 -11.02 6.83 -2.34
N LEU A 64 -9.95 7.34 -2.97
CA LEU A 64 -9.93 8.65 -3.61
C LEU A 64 -10.44 8.63 -5.05
N LYS A 65 -10.59 7.45 -5.65
CA LYS A 65 -11.07 7.31 -7.03
C LYS A 65 -12.52 7.79 -7.14
N GLY A 66 -12.74 8.87 -7.87
CA GLY A 66 -14.08 9.43 -8.10
C GLY A 66 -14.57 10.38 -6.99
N LEU A 67 -13.75 10.68 -5.99
CA LEU A 67 -13.99 11.81 -5.09
C LEU A 67 -13.44 13.09 -5.72
N ALA A 68 -14.03 14.24 -5.38
CA ALA A 68 -13.68 15.58 -5.87
C ALA A 68 -12.24 16.05 -5.53
N GLY A 69 -11.40 15.17 -4.97
CA GLY A 69 -10.03 15.48 -4.54
C GLY A 69 -8.93 15.02 -5.50
N LEU A 70 -9.22 14.21 -6.52
CA LEU A 70 -8.24 13.81 -7.53
C LEU A 70 -8.68 14.32 -8.91
N GLN A 71 -7.77 15.02 -9.59
CA GLN A 71 -7.97 15.49 -10.98
C GLN A 71 -7.94 14.31 -11.97
N LYS A 72 -7.19 13.26 -11.64
CA LYS A 72 -6.99 12.07 -12.47
C LYS A 72 -6.94 10.81 -11.63
N ARG A 73 -7.26 9.69 -12.25
CA ARG A 73 -7.12 8.36 -11.62
C ARG A 73 -5.67 7.89 -11.71
N ALA A 74 -5.02 7.73 -10.56
CA ALA A 74 -3.73 7.04 -10.47
C ALA A 74 -3.84 5.55 -10.84
N ARG A 75 -2.82 5.00 -11.50
CA ARG A 75 -2.66 3.56 -11.72
C ARG A 75 -2.14 2.89 -10.46
N LEU A 76 -2.81 1.81 -10.04
CA LEU A 76 -2.43 1.07 -8.83
C LEU A 76 -1.56 -0.12 -9.19
N ILE A 77 -0.32 -0.14 -8.69
CA ILE A 77 0.63 -1.23 -8.87
C ILE A 77 1.00 -1.79 -7.50
N HIS A 78 1.03 -3.12 -7.37
CA HIS A 78 1.49 -3.78 -6.15
C HIS A 78 2.55 -4.83 -6.45
N THR A 79 3.68 -4.79 -5.73
CA THR A 79 4.72 -5.82 -5.82
C THR A 79 4.78 -6.67 -4.57
N PHE A 80 4.67 -7.99 -4.76
CA PHE A 80 4.89 -8.99 -3.72
C PHE A 80 6.36 -9.42 -3.71
N HIS A 81 6.96 -9.44 -2.51
CA HIS A 81 8.38 -9.78 -2.29
C HIS A 81 8.61 -11.18 -1.67
N GLY A 82 7.55 -11.99 -1.48
CA GLY A 82 7.66 -13.34 -0.92
C GLY A 82 6.32 -13.86 -0.37
N HIS A 83 6.34 -15.05 0.24
CA HIS A 83 5.15 -15.67 0.84
C HIS A 83 4.72 -14.94 2.10
N VAL A 84 3.91 -13.89 1.95
CA VAL A 84 3.16 -13.25 3.06
C VAL A 84 2.15 -14.24 3.66
N PHE A 85 1.84 -15.32 2.94
CA PHE A 85 0.76 -16.25 3.24
C PHE A 85 1.15 -17.42 4.15
N ASP A 86 2.44 -17.58 4.48
CA ASP A 86 2.91 -18.73 5.28
C ASP A 86 3.70 -18.28 6.52
N GLY A 87 3.39 -18.86 7.69
CA GLY A 87 4.15 -18.71 8.94
C GLY A 87 4.00 -17.42 9.77
N TYR A 88 3.51 -16.30 9.23
CA TYR A 88 3.43 -15.03 9.99
C TYR A 88 2.22 -14.89 10.92
N PHE A 89 1.13 -15.60 10.64
CA PHE A 89 -0.13 -15.45 11.34
C PHE A 89 -0.86 -16.78 11.56
N GLY A 90 -1.62 -16.90 12.64
CA GLY A 90 -2.50 -18.07 12.85
C GLY A 90 -3.55 -18.22 11.74
N PRO A 91 -4.17 -19.40 11.57
CA PRO A 91 -4.95 -19.78 10.38
C PRO A 91 -6.11 -18.82 10.05
N ARG A 92 -6.76 -18.25 11.08
CA ARG A 92 -7.86 -17.28 10.91
C ARG A 92 -7.36 -15.95 10.32
N LYS A 93 -6.22 -15.47 10.80
CA LYS A 93 -5.61 -14.21 10.32
C LYS A 93 -5.05 -14.39 8.92
N ALA A 94 -4.45 -15.55 8.62
CA ALA A 94 -4.02 -15.91 7.27
C ALA A 94 -5.20 -15.93 6.28
N PHE A 95 -6.32 -16.57 6.66
CA PHE A 95 -7.54 -16.57 5.84
C PHE A 95 -8.06 -15.15 5.57
N LEU A 96 -8.19 -14.33 6.63
CA LEU A 96 -8.63 -12.94 6.48
C LEU A 96 -7.70 -12.15 5.55
N PHE A 97 -6.39 -12.31 5.72
CA PHE A 97 -5.39 -11.66 4.89
C PHE A 97 -5.53 -12.08 3.41
N VAL A 98 -5.72 -13.37 3.13
CA VAL A 98 -5.98 -13.87 1.77
C VAL A 98 -7.24 -13.24 1.17
N GLN A 99 -8.32 -13.09 1.94
CA GLN A 99 -9.54 -12.45 1.45
C GLN A 99 -9.32 -10.97 1.14
N ILE A 100 -8.62 -10.25 2.02
CA ILE A 100 -8.23 -8.85 1.79
C ILE A 100 -7.40 -8.74 0.51
N GLU A 101 -6.38 -9.57 0.34
CA GLU A 101 -5.53 -9.54 -0.84
C GLU A 101 -6.29 -9.89 -2.13
N ARG A 102 -7.18 -10.89 -2.10
CA ARG A 102 -8.03 -11.23 -3.24
C ARG A 102 -8.96 -10.08 -3.62
N PHE A 103 -9.51 -9.37 -2.63
CA PHE A 103 -10.32 -8.20 -2.88
C PHE A 103 -9.50 -7.06 -3.49
N LEU A 104 -8.35 -6.73 -2.88
CA LEU A 104 -7.48 -5.66 -3.36
C LEU A 104 -6.88 -5.96 -4.73
N ALA A 105 -6.62 -7.23 -5.05
CA ALA A 105 -6.16 -7.65 -6.37
C ALA A 105 -7.13 -7.24 -7.49
N LYS A 106 -8.44 -7.30 -7.25
CA LYS A 106 -9.47 -6.87 -8.23
C LYS A 106 -9.47 -5.36 -8.47
N LEU A 107 -8.92 -4.60 -7.53
CA LEU A 107 -8.87 -3.13 -7.58
C LEU A 107 -7.49 -2.61 -8.02
N THR A 108 -6.49 -3.48 -8.07
CA THR A 108 -5.11 -3.16 -8.46
C THR A 108 -4.98 -3.33 -9.97
N ASP A 109 -4.46 -2.33 -10.67
CA ASP A 109 -4.29 -2.38 -12.13
C ASP A 109 -3.19 -3.38 -12.54
N ARG A 110 -2.12 -3.51 -11.76
CA ARG A 110 -1.04 -4.48 -12.02
C ARG A 110 -0.44 -5.07 -10.74
N ILE A 111 -0.26 -6.39 -10.74
CA ILE A 111 0.51 -7.10 -9.72
C ILE A 111 1.83 -7.54 -10.34
N VAL A 112 2.92 -7.27 -9.61
CA VAL A 112 4.29 -7.72 -9.94
C VAL A 112 4.73 -8.71 -8.87
N VAL A 113 5.31 -9.82 -9.29
CA VAL A 113 5.85 -10.85 -8.39
C VAL A 113 7.31 -11.03 -8.76
N ILE A 114 8.20 -11.01 -7.76
CA ILE A 114 9.65 -11.09 -7.97
C ILE A 114 10.22 -12.49 -7.70
N SER A 115 9.38 -13.48 -7.39
CA SER A 115 9.76 -14.89 -7.22
C SER A 115 9.06 -15.76 -8.26
N PRO A 116 9.70 -16.88 -8.68
CA PRO A 116 9.00 -17.94 -9.42
C PRO A 116 7.82 -18.48 -8.59
N LEU A 117 6.83 -19.04 -9.28
CA LEU A 117 5.66 -19.71 -8.68
C LEU A 117 6.05 -20.99 -7.94
#